data_AF-A0A016SGM6-F1
#
_entry.id   AF-A0A016SGM6-F1
#
_cell.length_a   1.000
_cell.length_b   1.000
_cell.length_c   1.000
_cell.angle_alpha   90.00
_cell.angle_beta   90.00
_cell.angle_gamma   90.00
#
_symmetry.space_group_name_H-M   'P 1'
#
loop_
_entity.id
_entity.type
_entity.pdbx_description
1 polymer ?
#
loop_
_entity_poly.entity_id
_entity_poly.type
_entity_poly.pdbx_seq_one_letter_code
_entity_poly.pdbx_strand_id
1 'polypeptide(L)'
;MLHGSKFTLVTDHKPLLAIFGSKKGIPVYTANRLQRWAATLLGYDFSIQYRSTTSTGQADALSRLIASQPTTDEDRVIAAISVDADI
;
A
#
# COMPACT_ATOMS: atom_id res chain seq x y z
N MET A 1 -2.57 0.88 20.38
CA MET A 1 -3.64 0.57 19.40
C MET A 1 -3.69 1.71 18.39
N LEU A 2 -3.68 1.43 17.08
CA LEU A 2 -3.69 2.47 16.03
C LEU A 2 -5.12 2.87 15.60
N HIS A 3 -6.08 1.96 15.73
CA HIS A 3 -7.48 2.25 15.40
C HIS A 3 -8.05 3.31 16.36
N GLY A 4 -8.72 4.33 15.80
CA GLY A 4 -9.25 5.48 16.54
C GLY A 4 -8.21 6.52 16.99
N SER A 5 -6.92 6.31 16.74
CA SER A 5 -5.85 7.26 17.08
C SER A 5 -5.22 7.83 15.81
N LYS A 6 -4.95 9.14 15.80
CA LYS A 6 -4.25 9.78 14.70
C LYS A 6 -2.76 9.47 14.73
N PHE A 7 -2.18 9.04 13.60
CA PHE A 7 -0.75 8.79 13.48
C PHE A 7 -0.14 9.28 12.16
N THR A 8 1.18 9.15 12.04
CA THR A 8 1.92 9.49 10.82
C THR A 8 2.48 8.22 10.18
N LEU A 9 2.02 7.92 8.98
CA LEU A 9 2.59 6.88 8.13
C LEU A 9 3.81 7.45 7.39
N VAL A 10 5.00 6.91 7.70
CA VAL A 10 6.25 7.32 7.03
C VAL A 10 6.61 6.29 5.97
N THR A 11 6.89 6.76 4.75
CA THR A 11 7.30 5.93 3.63
C THR A 11 8.47 6.55 2.88
N ASP A 12 9.33 5.74 2.27
CA ASP A 12 10.33 6.20 1.31
C ASP A 12 9.85 6.10 -0.15
N HIS A 13 8.56 5.83 -0.36
CA HIS A 13 7.98 5.65 -1.69
C HIS A 13 7.10 6.82 -2.10
N LYS A 14 7.65 7.76 -2.88
CA LYS A 14 6.93 8.98 -3.32
C LYS A 14 5.58 8.72 -4.01
N PRO A 15 5.43 7.72 -4.90
CA PRO A 15 4.13 7.41 -5.49
C PRO A 15 3.02 7.08 -4.47
N LEU A 16 3.37 6.54 -3.30
CA LEU A 16 2.37 6.25 -2.26
C LEU A 16 1.79 7.53 -1.65
N LEU A 17 2.54 8.64 -1.65
CA LEU A 17 2.00 9.94 -1.26
C LEU A 17 0.87 10.39 -2.18
N ALA A 18 0.95 10.10 -3.48
CA ALA A 18 -0.11 10.48 -4.42
C ALA A 18 -1.38 9.64 -4.19
N ILE A 19 -1.20 8.34 -3.94
CA ILE A 19 -2.29 7.38 -3.73
C ILE A 19 -2.99 7.61 -2.38
N PHE A 20 -2.23 7.82 -1.31
CA PHE A 20 -2.76 7.93 0.06
C PHE A 20 -2.83 9.35 0.61
N GLY A 21 -2.09 10.28 0.04
CA GLY A 21 -2.08 11.67 0.48
C GLY A 21 -3.18 12.52 -0.16
N SER A 22 -3.74 12.08 -1.30
CA SER A 22 -4.89 12.75 -1.90
C SER A 22 -6.19 12.09 -1.43
N LYS A 23 -7.13 12.89 -0.88
CA LYS A 23 -8.50 12.42 -0.59
C LYS A 23 -9.34 12.18 -1.85
N LYS A 24 -8.72 12.14 -3.04
CA LYS A 24 -9.39 12.08 -4.35
C LYS A 24 -9.74 10.65 -4.79
N GLY A 25 -9.52 9.65 -3.93
CA GLY A 25 -9.78 8.24 -4.22
C GLY A 25 -8.61 7.55 -4.90
N ILE A 26 -8.67 6.22 -4.95
CA ILE A 26 -7.61 5.37 -5.52
C ILE A 26 -7.79 5.30 -7.04
N PRO A 27 -6.78 5.63 -7.87
CA PRO A 27 -6.90 5.52 -9.32
C PRO A 27 -7.23 4.08 -9.76
N VAL A 28 -8.11 3.91 -10.74
CA VAL A 28 -8.56 2.59 -11.23
C VAL A 28 -7.41 1.76 -11.81
N TYR A 29 -6.40 2.40 -12.40
CA TYR A 29 -5.20 1.76 -12.95
C TYR A 29 -4.12 1.46 -11.89
N THR A 30 -4.44 1.62 -10.60
CA THR A 30 -3.54 1.23 -9.50
C THR A 30 -3.45 -0.29 -9.40
N ALA A 31 -2.24 -0.83 -9.17
CA ALA A 31 -2.04 -2.27 -8.97
C ALA A 31 -3.00 -2.84 -7.90
N ASN A 32 -3.52 -4.05 -8.11
CA ASN A 32 -4.53 -4.67 -7.24
C ASN A 32 -4.06 -4.70 -5.78
N ARG A 33 -2.79 -5.07 -5.55
CA ARG A 33 -2.14 -5.01 -4.24
C ARG A 33 -2.30 -3.65 -3.55
N LEU A 34 -2.06 -2.55 -4.26
CA LEU A 34 -2.18 -1.20 -3.70
C LEU A 34 -3.63 -0.81 -3.43
N GLN A 35 -4.58 -1.25 -4.26
CA GLN A 35 -6.01 -1.06 -4.00
C GLN A 35 -6.46 -1.77 -2.71
N ARG A 36 -5.98 -3.00 -2.47
CA ARG A 36 -6.25 -3.75 -1.22
C ARG A 36 -5.69 -3.02 0.00
N TRP A 37 -4.43 -2.59 -0.06
CA TRP A 37 -3.82 -1.82 1.02
C TRP A 37 -4.57 -0.51 1.29
N ALA A 38 -5.03 0.15 0.24
CA ALA A 38 -5.82 1.36 0.37
C ALA A 38 -7.15 1.14 1.06
N ALA A 39 -7.87 0.07 0.70
CA ALA A 39 -9.11 -0.31 1.37
C ALA A 39 -8.90 -0.57 2.87
N THR A 40 -7.82 -1.26 3.24
CA THR A 40 -7.46 -1.49 4.64
C THR A 40 -7.13 -0.19 5.37
N LEU A 41 -6.37 0.70 4.73
CA LEU A 41 -5.94 1.97 5.33
C LEU A 41 -7.08 2.99 5.49
N LEU A 42 -8.17 2.88 4.72
CA LEU A 42 -9.36 3.74 4.89
C LEU A 42 -9.98 3.67 6.30
N GLY A 43 -9.75 2.58 7.03
CA GLY A 43 -10.24 2.41 8.41
C GLY A 43 -9.41 3.12 9.49
N TYR A 44 -8.39 3.91 9.11
CA TYR A 44 -7.44 4.55 10.03
C TYR A 44 -7.37 6.06 9.81
N ASP A 45 -7.15 6.82 10.89
CA ASP A 45 -6.84 8.25 10.81
C ASP A 45 -5.32 8.45 10.77
N PHE A 46 -4.79 8.82 9.61
CA PHE A 46 -3.36 9.05 9.45
C PHE A 46 -3.04 10.19 8.50
N SER A 47 -1.84 10.74 8.68
CA SER A 47 -1.15 11.56 7.68
C SER A 47 -0.01 10.76 7.07
N ILE A 48 0.26 10.92 5.78
CA ILE A 48 1.38 10.25 5.12
C ILE A 48 2.52 11.24 4.86
N GLN A 49 3.76 10.81 5.12
CA GLN A 49 4.96 11.62 4.92
C GLN A 49 6.05 10.82 4.22
N TYR A 50 6.74 11.47 3.27
CA TYR A 50 7.93 10.90 2.67
C TYR A 50 9.16 11.16 3.53
N ARG A 51 9.98 10.13 3.68
CA ARG A 51 11.31 10.22 4.28
C ARG A 51 12.30 9.45 3.40
N SER A 52 13.50 9.99 3.19
CA SER A 52 14.50 9.29 2.37
C SER A 52 14.91 7.96 3.01
N THR A 53 15.24 6.98 2.17
CA THR A 53 15.69 5.65 2.59
C THR A 53 16.86 5.70 3.57
N THR A 54 17.76 6.68 3.40
CA THR A 54 18.90 6.93 4.30
C THR A 54 18.50 7.31 5.73
N SER A 55 17.28 7.81 5.92
CA SER A 55 16.73 8.22 7.22
C SER A 55 15.72 7.18 7.78
N THR A 56 15.49 6.07 7.07
CA THR A 56 14.64 4.94 7.48
C THR A 56 15.44 3.65 7.66
N GLY A 57 16.69 3.73 8.13
CA GLY A 57 17.59 2.58 8.24
C GLY A 57 17.04 1.41 9.06
N GLN A 58 16.21 1.67 10.08
CA GLN A 58 15.54 0.60 10.85
C GLN A 58 14.57 -0.22 10.01
N ALA A 59 13.76 0.46 9.17
CA ALA A 59 12.79 -0.21 8.30
C ALA A 59 13.50 -0.96 7.15
N ASP A 60 14.57 -0.38 6.59
CA ASP A 60 15.39 -1.04 5.55
C ASP A 60 16.12 -2.28 6.09
N ALA A 61 16.68 -2.21 7.31
CA ALA A 61 17.32 -3.36 7.94
C ALA A 61 16.34 -4.52 8.16
N LEU A 62 15.13 -4.23 8.68
CA LEU A 62 14.09 -5.23 8.90
C LEU A 62 13.57 -5.83 7.59
N SER A 63 13.35 -5.01 6.56
CA SER A 63 12.87 -5.51 5.27
C SER A 63 13.88 -6.43 4.60
N ARG A 64 15.19 -6.11 4.67
CA ARG A 64 16.27 -6.96 4.16
C ARG A 64 16.43 -8.27 4.93
N LEU A 65 16.20 -8.26 6.24
CA LEU A 65 16.23 -9.47 7.05
C LEU A 65 15.14 -10.46 6.60
N ILE A 66 13.93 -9.95 6.36
CA ILE A 66 12.77 -10.76 5.96
C ILE A 66 12.87 -11.22 4.50
N ALA A 67 13.53 -10.45 3.63
CA ALA A 67 13.68 -10.79 2.20
C ALA A 67 14.41 -12.12 1.92
N SER A 68 15.07 -12.70 2.92
CA SER A 68 15.66 -14.05 2.84
C SER A 68 14.62 -15.18 2.89
N GLN A 69 13.36 -14.87 3.23
CA GLN A 69 12.28 -15.84 3.31
C GLN A 69 11.54 -16.00 1.97
N PRO A 70 11.07 -17.21 1.63
CA PRO A 70 10.26 -17.42 0.44
C PRO A 70 8.98 -16.59 0.52
N THR A 71 8.72 -15.77 -0.50
CA THR A 71 7.50 -14.94 -0.58
C THR A 71 6.41 -15.69 -1.35
N THR A 72 5.19 -15.61 -0.85
CA THR A 72 3.99 -16.02 -1.61
C THR A 72 3.64 -14.92 -2.60
N ASP A 73 3.34 -15.29 -3.85
CA ASP A 73 2.92 -14.33 -4.88
C ASP A 73 1.57 -13.69 -4.51
N GLU A 74 1.61 -12.41 -4.09
CA GLU A 74 0.43 -11.66 -3.65
C GLU A 74 -0.48 -11.20 -4.80
N ASP A 75 -0.02 -11.28 -6.06
CA ASP A 75 -0.80 -10.85 -7.24
C ASP A 75 -1.34 -12.04 -8.05
N ARG A 76 -1.35 -13.24 -7.47
CA ARG A 76 -1.95 -14.42 -8.09
C ARG A 76 -3.45 -14.22 -8.30
N VAL A 77 -3.86 -14.05 -9.56
CA VAL A 77 -5.28 -13.97 -9.95
C VAL A 77 -5.93 -15.34 -9.72
N ILE A 78 -6.85 -15.42 -8.76
CA ILE A 78 -7.53 -16.69 -8.40
C ILE A 78 -8.74 -16.94 -9.32
N ALA A 79 -9.37 -15.88 -9.84
CA ALA A 79 -10.39 -15.94 -10.88
C ALA A 79 -10.52 -14.57 -11.56
N ALA A 80 -10.74 -14.56 -12.88
CA ALA A 80 -11.11 -13.38 -13.64
C ALA A 80 -12.56 -13.53 -14.11
N ILE A 81 -13.40 -12.51 -13.89
CA ILE A 81 -14.76 -12.48 -14.41
C ILE A 81 -14.69 -11.80 -15.78
N SER A 82 -14.89 -12.56 -16.87
CA SER A 82 -15.19 -11.98 -18.17
C SER A 82 -16.65 -11.53 -18.16
N VAL A 83 -16.89 -10.24 -18.36
CA VAL A 83 -18.22 -9.74 -18.66
C VAL A 83 -18.35 -9.83 -20.18
N ASP A 84 -18.97 -10.90 -20.66
CA ASP A 84 -19.36 -10.99 -22.06
C ASP A 84 -20.45 -9.94 -22.30
N ALA A 85 -20.16 -8.99 -23.18
CA ALA A 85 -21.12 -8.00 -23.61
C ALA A 85 -22.04 -8.66 -24.66
N ASP A 86 -23.21 -9.12 -24.22
CA ASP A 86 -24.32 -9.45 -25.12
C ASP A 86 -24.86 -8.15 -25.74
N ILE A 87 -24.43 -7.85 -26.98
CA ILE A 87 -25.19 -7.08 -27.97
C ILE A 87 -25.00 -7.72 -29.34
#